data_AF-A0A7L7VY75-F1
#
_entry.id   AF-A0A7L7VY75-F1
#
_cell.length_a   1.000
_cell.length_b   1.000
_cell.length_c   1.000
_cell.angle_alpha   90.00
_cell.angle_beta   90.00
_cell.angle_gamma   90.00
#
_symmetry.space_group_name_H-M   'P 1'
#
loop_
_entity.id
_entity.type
_entity.pdbx_description
1 polymer ?
#
loop_
_entity_poly.entity_id
_entity_poly.type
_entity_poly.pdbx_seq_one_letter_code
_entity_poly.pdbx_strand_id
1 'polypeptide(L)'
;MAEDATGPGDPLAEWEAILDGIEASIALAFAGEDPEWSAPANPGPIPEAMIGRALRLLDAQREAELMLAERLVTVGRHLGAVSSIPVEVPAGAGRLDISA
;
A
#
# COMPACT_ATOMS: atom_id res chain seq x y z
N MET A 1 41.66 23.23 5.56
CA MET A 1 40.70 22.75 4.54
C MET A 1 40.84 21.25 4.49
N ALA A 2 39.91 20.41 4.93
CA ALA A 2 38.49 20.59 5.17
C ALA A 2 38.13 20.05 6.57
N GLU A 3 37.29 20.77 7.31
CA GLU A 3 36.49 20.16 8.38
C GLU A 3 35.37 19.37 7.69
N ASP A 4 35.30 18.09 8.02
CA ASP A 4 34.24 17.16 7.65
C ASP A 4 32.93 17.61 8.33
N ALA A 5 32.11 18.35 7.59
CA ALA A 5 30.87 18.96 8.06
C ALA A 5 29.66 18.01 7.95
N THR A 6 29.83 16.74 8.34
CA THR A 6 28.69 15.82 8.55
C THR A 6 28.20 15.97 9.99
N GLY A 7 27.60 17.13 10.30
CA GLY A 7 26.73 17.22 11.48
C GLY A 7 25.51 16.31 11.27
N PRO A 8 24.93 15.71 12.32
CA PRO A 8 23.65 15.03 12.17
C PRO A 8 22.67 16.00 11.51
N GLY A 9 21.98 15.56 10.45
CA GLY A 9 20.97 16.37 9.77
C GLY A 9 19.95 16.89 10.77
N ASP A 10 19.32 18.02 10.45
CA ASP A 10 18.26 18.56 11.30
C ASP A 10 17.16 17.49 11.47
N PRO A 11 16.98 16.92 12.68
CA PRO A 11 16.06 15.80 12.89
C PRO A 11 14.62 16.20 12.57
N LEU A 12 14.27 17.49 12.69
CA LEU A 12 12.96 17.98 12.30
C LEU A 12 12.76 17.86 10.79
N ALA A 13 13.73 18.33 10.01
CA ALA A 13 13.69 18.27 8.55
C ALA A 13 13.68 16.83 8.01
N GLU A 14 14.43 15.93 8.66
CA GLU A 14 14.42 14.50 8.32
C GLU A 14 13.03 13.88 8.56
N TRP A 15 12.41 14.18 9.70
CA TRP A 15 11.05 13.71 10.00
C TRP A 15 9.99 14.33 9.09
N GLU A 16 10.11 15.60 8.74
CA GLU A 16 9.23 16.25 7.76
C GLU A 16 9.28 15.53 6.41
N ALA A 17 10.48 15.25 5.88
CA ALA A 17 10.64 14.52 4.63
C ALA A 17 10.05 13.11 4.68
N ILE A 18 10.20 12.40 5.81
CA ILE A 18 9.60 11.08 6.02
C ILE A 18 8.07 11.15 5.98
N LEU A 19 7.47 12.09 6.73
CA LEU A 19 6.02 12.21 6.78
C LEU A 19 5.43 12.69 5.43
N ASP A 20 6.14 13.57 4.71
CA ASP A 20 5.78 13.98 3.35
C ASP A 20 5.76 12.78 2.38
N GLY A 21 6.78 11.91 2.42
CA GLY A 21 6.85 10.71 1.59
C GLY A 21 5.72 9.71 1.88
N ILE A 22 5.37 9.54 3.16
CA ILE A 22 4.24 8.70 3.57
C ILE A 22 2.93 9.28 3.04
N GLU A 23 2.71 10.59 3.20
CA GLU A 23 1.50 11.27 2.74
C GLU A 23 1.34 11.17 1.21
N ALA A 24 2.43 11.34 0.45
CA ALA A 24 2.42 11.16 -1.00
C ALA A 24 2.08 9.70 -1.40
N SER A 25 2.64 8.72 -0.70
CA SER A 25 2.35 7.30 -0.95
C SER A 25 0.87 6.96 -0.69
N ILE A 26 0.30 7.52 0.38
CA ILE A 26 -1.13 7.37 0.69
C ILE A 26 -1.98 8.00 -0.42
N ALA A 27 -1.63 9.21 -0.87
CA ALA A 27 -2.35 9.89 -1.95
C ALA A 27 -2.34 9.07 -3.27
N LEU A 28 -1.20 8.48 -3.64
CA LEU A 28 -1.10 7.58 -4.80
C LEU A 28 -1.99 6.35 -4.66
N ALA A 29 -1.99 5.70 -3.50
CA ALA A 29 -2.85 4.56 -3.23
C ALA A 29 -4.35 4.91 -3.37
N PHE A 30 -4.76 6.09 -2.91
CA PHE A 30 -6.14 6.58 -3.09
C PHE A 30 -6.48 6.92 -4.55
N ALA A 31 -5.49 7.33 -5.35
CA ALA A 31 -5.65 7.53 -6.80
C ALA A 31 -5.74 6.19 -7.58
N GLY A 32 -5.52 5.06 -6.91
CA GLY A 32 -5.51 3.73 -7.54
C GLY A 32 -4.18 3.37 -8.20
N GLU A 33 -3.11 4.10 -7.88
CA GLU A 33 -1.75 3.79 -8.27
C GLU A 33 -1.08 2.92 -7.20
N ASP A 34 -0.10 2.11 -7.60
CA ASP A 34 0.71 1.31 -6.68
C ASP A 34 1.98 2.10 -6.35
N PRO A 35 2.08 2.74 -5.16
CA PRO A 35 3.29 3.44 -4.79
C PRO A 35 4.42 2.43 -4.58
N GLU A 36 5.62 2.74 -5.08
CA GLU A 36 6.83 2.00 -4.72
C GLU A 36 7.13 2.28 -3.23
N TRP A 37 6.50 1.51 -2.35
CA TRP A 37 6.60 1.72 -0.91
C TRP A 37 7.91 1.16 -0.38
N SER A 38 8.65 2.00 0.32
CA SER A 38 9.82 1.62 1.10
C SER A 38 9.67 2.12 2.53
N ALA A 39 10.05 1.29 3.50
CA ALA A 39 10.09 1.72 4.89
C ALA A 39 11.04 2.93 5.03
N PRO A 40 10.62 4.03 5.69
CA PRO A 40 11.49 5.17 5.91
C PRO A 40 12.68 4.79 6.79
N ALA A 41 13.81 5.49 6.59
CA ALA A 41 14.93 5.42 7.52
C ALA A 41 14.48 5.78 8.94
N ASN A 42 15.15 5.25 9.96
CA ASN A 42 14.84 5.56 11.35
C ASN A 42 15.78 6.67 11.87
N PRO A 43 15.38 7.96 11.80
CA PRO A 43 16.20 9.09 12.26
C PRO A 43 16.25 9.21 13.79
N GLY A 44 15.63 8.30 14.54
CA GLY A 44 15.53 8.35 16.00
C GLY A 44 14.11 8.67 16.47
N PRO A 45 13.92 9.25 17.67
CA PRO A 45 12.58 9.56 18.19
C PRO A 45 11.91 10.67 17.38
N ILE A 46 10.58 10.61 17.27
CA ILE A 46 9.79 11.65 16.60
C ILE A 46 9.76 12.95 17.42
N PRO A 47 10.02 14.13 16.82
CA PRO A 47 9.86 15.42 17.47
C PRO A 47 8.43 15.66 17.94
N GLU A 48 8.25 16.30 19.09
CA GLU A 48 6.93 16.58 19.69
C GLU A 48 5.99 17.32 18.73
N ALA A 49 6.54 18.29 17.99
CA ALA A 49 5.80 19.06 16.99
C ALA A 49 5.21 18.20 15.86
N MET A 50 5.77 17.02 15.60
CA MET A 50 5.37 16.12 14.52
C MET A 50 4.44 14.98 14.97
N ILE A 51 4.32 14.72 16.28
CA ILE A 51 3.47 13.65 16.83
C ILE A 51 2.04 13.75 16.30
N GLY A 52 1.45 14.96 16.35
CA GLY A 52 0.09 15.17 15.89
C GLY A 52 -0.10 14.87 14.40
N ARG A 53 0.91 15.15 13.56
CA ARG A 53 0.89 14.83 12.12
C ARG A 53 1.01 13.32 11.90
N ALA A 54 1.96 12.67 12.56
CA ALA A 54 2.16 11.22 12.45
C ALA A 54 0.93 10.43 12.87
N LEU A 55 0.26 10.83 13.96
CA LEU A 55 -0.99 10.19 14.41
C LEU A 55 -2.12 10.33 13.38
N ARG A 56 -2.27 11.51 12.77
CA ARG A 56 -3.28 11.70 11.69
C ARG A 56 -3.00 10.83 10.48
N LEU A 57 -1.73 10.70 10.06
CA LEU A 57 -1.37 9.81 8.96
C LEU A 57 -1.64 8.34 9.31
N LEU A 58 -1.35 7.93 10.54
CA LEU A 58 -1.65 6.57 11.01
C LEU A 58 -3.16 6.28 10.99
N ASP A 59 -3.99 7.23 11.41
CA ASP A 59 -5.44 7.07 11.38
C ASP A 59 -5.96 7.01 9.94
N ALA A 60 -5.43 7.82 9.02
CA ALA A 60 -5.77 7.76 7.60
C ALA A 60 -5.37 6.41 6.96
N GLN A 61 -4.20 5.86 7.34
CA GLN A 61 -3.77 4.53 6.90
C GLN A 61 -4.72 3.44 7.40
N ARG A 62 -5.13 3.49 8.67
CA ARG A 62 -6.10 2.53 9.24
C ARG A 62 -7.46 2.62 8.55
N GLU A 63 -7.91 3.82 8.21
CA GLU A 63 -9.14 4.01 7.44
C GLU A 63 -9.02 3.38 6.04
N ALA A 64 -7.88 3.60 5.36
CA ALA A 64 -7.60 2.98 4.07
C ALA A 64 -7.58 1.44 4.14
N GLU A 65 -6.99 0.85 5.20
CA GLU A 65 -7.00 -0.59 5.45
C GLU A 65 -8.43 -1.15 5.57
N LEU A 66 -9.30 -0.46 6.32
CA LEU A 66 -10.71 -0.85 6.46
C LEU A 66 -11.45 -0.80 5.13
N MET A 67 -11.24 0.26 4.35
CA MET A 67 -11.84 0.40 3.01
C MET A 67 -11.35 -0.70 2.05
N LEU A 68 -10.07 -1.05 2.10
CA LEU A 68 -9.51 -2.14 1.30
C LEU A 68 -10.13 -3.49 1.69
N ALA A 69 -10.25 -3.77 2.99
CA ALA A 69 -10.86 -4.99 3.49
C ALA A 69 -12.31 -5.15 3.00
N GLU A 70 -13.11 -4.09 3.05
CA GLU A 70 -14.49 -4.09 2.54
C GLU A 70 -14.56 -4.39 1.04
N ARG A 71 -13.65 -3.79 0.25
CA ARG A 71 -13.55 -4.03 -1.19
C ARG A 71 -13.18 -5.48 -1.49
N LEU A 72 -12.21 -6.05 -0.76
CA LEU A 72 -11.80 -7.45 -0.92
C LEU A 72 -12.94 -8.42 -0.62
N VAL A 73 -13.74 -8.17 0.43
CA VAL A 73 -14.93 -8.97 0.74
C VAL A 73 -15.95 -8.92 -0.39
N THR A 74 -16.20 -7.74 -0.94
CA THR A 74 -17.14 -7.54 -2.05
C THR A 74 -16.69 -8.28 -3.32
N VAL A 75 -15.43 -8.11 -3.71
CA VAL A 75 -14.84 -8.81 -4.87
C VAL A 75 -14.89 -10.32 -4.65
N GLY A 76 -14.55 -10.81 -3.46
CA GLY A 76 -14.62 -12.23 -3.11
C GLY A 76 -16.03 -12.80 -3.28
N ARG A 77 -17.07 -12.05 -2.89
CA ARG A 77 -18.47 -12.44 -3.10
C ARG A 77 -18.80 -12.55 -4.60
N HIS A 78 -18.40 -11.57 -5.40
CA HIS A 78 -18.64 -11.59 -6.85
C HIS A 78 -17.92 -12.77 -7.53
N LEU A 79 -16.65 -13.00 -7.19
CA LEU A 79 -15.89 -14.14 -7.71
C LEU A 79 -16.50 -15.48 -7.30
N GLY A 80 -16.99 -15.59 -6.06
CA GLY A 80 -17.72 -16.78 -5.59
C GLY A 80 -19.02 -17.04 -6.36
N ALA A 81 -19.75 -15.98 -6.72
CA ALA A 81 -20.94 -16.11 -7.56
C ALA A 81 -20.57 -16.60 -8.97
N VAL A 82 -19.56 -16.01 -9.61
CA VAL A 82 -19.09 -16.43 -10.94
C VAL A 82 -18.59 -17.88 -10.93
N SER A 83 -17.84 -18.30 -9.90
CA SER A 83 -17.29 -19.65 -9.80
C SER A 83 -18.37 -20.73 -9.55
N SER A 84 -19.53 -20.34 -9.04
CA SER A 84 -20.68 -21.24 -8.85
C SER A 84 -21.47 -21.52 -10.13
N ILE A 85 -21.23 -20.76 -11.21
CA ILE A 85 -21.93 -20.97 -12.48
C ILE A 85 -21.43 -22.29 -13.11
N PRO A 86 -22.32 -23.28 -13.32
CA PRO A 86 -21.91 -24.54 -13.95
C PRO A 86 -21.48 -24.28 -15.39
N VAL A 87 -20.27 -24.70 -15.73
CA VAL A 87 -19.80 -24.72 -17.12
C VAL A 87 -20.30 -26.01 -17.75
N GLU A 88 -21.45 -25.95 -18.43
CA GLU A 88 -21.87 -27.04 -19.30
C GLU A 88 -20.92 -27.10 -20.50
N VAL A 89 -19.91 -27.96 -20.41
CA VAL A 89 -19.13 -28.33 -21.60
C VAL A 89 -20.04 -29.19 -22.47
N PRO A 90 -20.40 -28.76 -23.69
CA PRO A 90 -21.30 -29.52 -24.53
C PRO A 90 -20.73 -30.91 -24.79
N ALA A 91 -21.55 -31.94 -24.54
CA ALA A 91 -21.22 -33.33 -24.81
C ALA A 91 -20.98 -33.50 -26.32
N GLY A 92 -19.72 -33.42 -26.73
CA GLY A 92 -19.31 -33.36 -28.13
C GLY A 92 -18.01 -32.58 -28.37
N ALA A 93 -17.57 -31.75 -27.43
CA ALA A 93 -16.20 -31.24 -27.41
C ALA A 93 -15.26 -32.37 -26.98
N GLY A 94 -15.02 -33.28 -27.93
CA GLY A 94 -14.07 -34.37 -27.78
C GLY A 94 -12.75 -33.83 -27.25
N ARG A 95 -12.22 -34.55 -26.27
CA ARG A 95 -10.82 -34.51 -25.86
C ARG A 95 -9.97 -34.68 -27.12
N LEU A 96 -9.59 -33.56 -27.74
CA LEU A 96 -8.56 -33.59 -28.78
C LEU A 96 -7.28 -33.99 -28.07
N ASP A 97 -6.88 -35.21 -28.36
CA ASP A 97 -5.60 -35.81 -28.05
C ASP A 97 -4.48 -34.83 -28.43
N ILE A 98 -3.92 -34.14 -27.44
CA ILE A 98 -2.57 -33.57 -27.53
C ILE A 98 -1.63 -34.65 -27.00
N SER A 99 -1.43 -35.67 -27.83
CA SER A 99 -0.32 -36.59 -27.73
C SER A 99 0.63 -36.32 -28.89
N ALA A 100 1.89 -36.13 -28.54
CA ALA A 100 3.04 -35.72 -29.34
C ALA A 100 3.45 -36.70 -30.45
#